data_AF-A0A7S1SC43-F1
#
_entry.id   AF-A0A7S1SC43-F1
#
_cell.length_a   1.000
_cell.length_b   1.000
_cell.length_c   1.000
_cell.angle_alpha   90.00
_cell.angle_beta   90.00
_cell.angle_gamma   90.00
#
_symmetry.space_group_name_H-M   'P 1'
#
loop_
_entity.id
_entity.type
_entity.pdbx_description
1 polymer ?
#
loop_
_entity_poly.entity_id
_entity_poly.type
_entity_poly.pdbx_seq_one_letter_code
_entity_poly.pdbx_strand_id
1 'polypeptide(L)'
;MPGVPESKLESWNMSGDHSPLFSEYLKLSNTAGWHDLLSTDAVSISSKDALIVVDMQNDFLPIDDDNPMGGAFGVAEGGHIAGLIVQLMEHFAAAGATVVATRDYHPVDHCSFIPHGGPFPPHCVQGHVGSHFYKPIGECITKLRSLGRNAEIVFKGFHEDIDSFGSFQYPDHKDSFERVSNRPHAPCGLHGCSTLAVWTGAVKLKCSNCDEDLNAPPDVLSCHRRKTLADLLKEHNVERIFACGLAMDYCVLDTCINSIHAGFKQATLIMDAARAAYLPGIGQHGSGFLQDPVDLRKKMLAAGVRIMPSCACLPDMAVHHPLSFQELSSEIFPEQLGPYALITSPRLRLTIDVKAATYLALAPEAEIQDLRLYNVEPSGKIGPFAPITLDHASRAALEIPESAKNFAWGYPPNTGNFDEKARGYFSITTPAAAFFVFGGFIYTDDKGQVVAVMALSLGSGLQFKPAVKWRAKYSACLESRWQPVPVPLMKKKGAKLYAWVNPGEVLTSSDNESWTNAKHGSFVYLFHDNPLEEDDRDVYFQVFDKREVMKTTLGRMSRIMPTLPALGQAEPSPELSPVVRFAGAEAEPEAETSPQAISEEKPAKCCVIS
;
A
#
# COMPACT_ATOMS: atom_id res chain seq x y z
N MET A 1 23.46 -15.68 20.34
CA MET A 1 22.38 -16.50 20.93
C MET A 1 21.68 -17.21 19.79
N PRO A 2 21.31 -18.50 19.88
CA PRO A 2 20.76 -19.20 18.73
C PRO A 2 19.39 -18.61 18.40
N GLY A 3 19.23 -18.16 17.14
CA GLY A 3 17.97 -17.62 16.63
C GLY A 3 16.86 -18.65 16.62
N VAL A 4 15.62 -18.18 16.47
CA VAL A 4 14.44 -19.03 16.26
C VAL A 4 14.71 -19.98 15.08
N PRO A 5 14.45 -21.29 15.21
CA PRO A 5 14.60 -22.23 14.10
C PRO A 5 13.75 -21.78 12.90
N GLU A 6 14.31 -21.81 11.69
CA GLU A 6 13.63 -21.46 10.42
C GLU A 6 12.23 -22.11 10.31
N SER A 7 12.07 -23.34 10.82
CA SER A 7 10.82 -24.08 10.82
C SER A 7 9.67 -23.45 11.61
N LYS A 8 9.93 -22.52 12.54
CA LYS A 8 8.87 -21.74 13.22
C LYS A 8 8.51 -20.44 12.49
N LEU A 9 9.41 -19.89 11.68
CA LEU A 9 9.16 -18.68 10.87
C LEU A 9 8.28 -19.00 9.65
N GLU A 10 8.33 -20.23 9.13
CA GLU A 10 7.44 -20.73 8.06
C GLU A 10 5.94 -20.58 8.41
N SER A 11 5.57 -20.62 9.71
CA SER A 11 4.18 -20.49 10.16
C SER A 11 3.57 -19.08 10.03
N TRP A 12 4.40 -18.06 9.82
CA TRP A 12 3.96 -16.66 9.68
C TRP A 12 3.74 -16.26 8.21
N ASN A 13 4.14 -17.12 7.27
CA ASN A 13 4.21 -16.79 5.85
C ASN A 13 3.12 -17.52 5.05
N MET A 14 1.87 -17.17 5.31
CA MET A 14 0.70 -17.80 4.66
C MET A 14 -0.07 -16.87 3.71
N SER A 15 0.43 -15.66 3.44
CA SER A 15 -0.09 -14.74 2.42
C SER A 15 0.98 -14.47 1.36
N GLY A 16 1.15 -15.42 0.44
CA GLY A 16 2.19 -15.44 -0.60
C GLY A 16 2.66 -14.06 -1.11
N ASP A 17 3.97 -13.82 -0.98
CA ASP A 17 4.85 -12.92 -1.74
C ASP A 17 4.30 -11.58 -2.30
N HIS A 18 3.48 -10.84 -1.54
CA HIS A 18 3.05 -9.47 -1.89
C HIS A 18 3.13 -8.46 -0.72
N SER A 19 4.06 -8.58 0.22
CA SER A 19 4.16 -7.64 1.36
C SER A 19 5.61 -7.40 1.85
N PRO A 20 6.45 -6.67 1.09
CA PRO A 20 7.83 -6.36 1.48
C PRO A 20 7.94 -5.59 2.80
N LEU A 21 7.03 -4.67 3.11
CA LEU A 21 7.06 -3.89 4.35
C LEU A 21 6.69 -4.76 5.55
N PHE A 22 5.68 -5.61 5.41
CA PHE A 22 5.36 -6.59 6.45
C PHE A 22 6.55 -7.53 6.71
N SER A 23 7.23 -7.99 5.66
CA SER A 23 8.41 -8.84 5.77
C SER A 23 9.56 -8.12 6.49
N GLU A 24 9.80 -6.86 6.19
CA GLU A 24 10.77 -6.02 6.89
C GLU A 24 10.40 -5.83 8.36
N TYR A 25 9.12 -5.53 8.64
CA TYR A 25 8.64 -5.39 10.00
C TYR A 25 8.81 -6.67 10.82
N LEU A 26 8.57 -7.85 10.23
CA LEU A 26 8.82 -9.14 10.87
C LEU A 26 10.30 -9.33 11.21
N LYS A 27 11.22 -8.94 10.32
CA LYS A 27 12.67 -8.99 10.60
C LYS A 27 13.05 -8.09 11.77
N LEU A 28 12.53 -6.86 11.79
CA LEU A 28 12.75 -5.91 12.89
C LEU A 28 12.17 -6.44 14.21
N SER A 29 10.95 -6.96 14.17
CA SER A 29 10.27 -7.56 15.32
C SER A 29 11.00 -8.77 15.88
N ASN A 30 11.52 -9.64 15.00
CA ASN A 30 12.32 -10.79 15.40
C ASN A 30 13.63 -10.35 16.06
N THR A 31 14.31 -9.36 15.47
CA THR A 31 15.53 -8.75 16.03
C THR A 31 15.24 -8.11 17.39
N ALA A 32 14.07 -7.50 17.56
CA ALA A 32 13.60 -6.93 18.81
C ALA A 32 13.18 -7.98 19.85
N GLY A 33 13.11 -9.27 19.49
CA GLY A 33 12.81 -10.37 20.41
C GLY A 33 11.33 -10.72 20.56
N TRP A 34 10.49 -10.45 19.56
CA TRP A 34 9.04 -10.72 19.64
C TRP A 34 8.69 -12.22 19.73
N HIS A 35 9.64 -13.11 19.47
CA HIS A 35 9.45 -14.57 19.58
C HIS A 35 9.03 -15.03 20.98
N ASP A 36 9.34 -14.27 22.03
CA ASP A 36 8.91 -14.58 23.40
C ASP A 36 7.39 -14.38 23.62
N LEU A 37 6.76 -13.57 22.76
CA LEU A 37 5.32 -13.27 22.81
C LEU A 37 4.51 -14.19 21.89
N LEU A 38 5.19 -14.93 21.01
CA LEU A 38 4.60 -15.77 19.98
C LEU A 38 3.98 -17.04 20.57
N SER A 39 2.72 -17.27 20.22
CA SER A 39 2.02 -18.54 20.38
C SER A 39 1.66 -19.10 19.00
N THR A 40 2.17 -20.29 18.67
CA THR A 40 1.83 -21.02 17.43
C THR A 40 0.86 -22.17 17.64
N ASP A 41 0.50 -22.45 18.89
CA ASP A 41 -0.42 -23.54 19.21
C ASP A 41 -1.81 -23.22 18.68
N ALA A 42 -2.44 -24.20 18.03
CA ALA A 42 -3.80 -24.07 17.52
C ALA A 42 -4.77 -23.72 18.66
N VAL A 43 -5.63 -22.74 18.42
CA VAL A 43 -6.60 -22.26 19.41
C VAL A 43 -8.01 -22.55 18.93
N SER A 44 -8.80 -23.21 19.78
CA SER A 44 -10.24 -23.35 19.55
C SER A 44 -10.96 -22.05 19.87
N ILE A 45 -11.73 -21.55 18.90
CA ILE A 45 -12.59 -20.37 19.03
C ILE A 45 -13.98 -20.78 19.53
N SER A 46 -14.61 -19.93 20.34
CA SER A 46 -15.88 -20.17 21.02
C SER A 46 -16.66 -18.88 21.26
N SER A 47 -17.86 -18.99 21.84
CA SER A 47 -18.68 -17.84 22.22
C SER A 47 -18.10 -16.95 23.31
N LYS A 48 -17.04 -17.39 24.00
CA LYS A 48 -16.30 -16.59 25.00
C LYS A 48 -15.20 -15.73 24.38
N ASP A 49 -15.11 -15.72 23.06
CA ASP A 49 -14.09 -14.99 22.33
C ASP A 49 -14.68 -13.81 21.59
N ALA A 50 -13.84 -12.79 21.35
CA ALA A 50 -14.16 -11.73 20.42
C ALA A 50 -13.01 -11.49 19.43
N LEU A 51 -13.36 -11.31 18.16
CA LEU A 51 -12.49 -10.75 17.14
C LEU A 51 -12.79 -9.27 16.99
N ILE A 52 -11.80 -8.42 17.23
CA ILE A 52 -11.87 -6.97 17.02
C ILE A 52 -11.09 -6.64 15.74
N VAL A 53 -11.83 -6.29 14.69
CA VAL A 53 -11.31 -5.79 13.41
C VAL A 53 -11.17 -4.28 13.54
N VAL A 54 -9.93 -3.83 13.69
CA VAL A 54 -9.62 -2.44 14.01
C VAL A 54 -9.47 -1.62 12.74
N ASP A 55 -10.32 -0.59 12.62
CA ASP A 55 -10.18 0.55 11.71
C ASP A 55 -9.86 0.21 10.25
N MET A 56 -10.50 -0.84 9.70
CA MET A 56 -10.41 -1.15 8.28
C MET A 56 -11.29 -0.19 7.46
N GLN A 57 -10.92 1.09 7.44
CA GLN A 57 -11.65 2.20 6.80
C GLN A 57 -10.89 2.75 5.61
N ASN A 58 -11.61 3.32 4.64
CA ASN A 58 -11.07 3.79 3.38
C ASN A 58 -9.87 4.74 3.55
N ASP A 59 -9.89 5.66 4.52
CA ASP A 59 -8.78 6.59 4.76
C ASP A 59 -7.50 5.91 5.25
N PHE A 60 -7.61 4.77 5.93
CA PHE A 60 -6.46 3.99 6.39
C PHE A 60 -5.95 3.00 5.35
N LEU A 61 -6.60 2.90 4.19
CA LEU A 61 -6.11 2.09 3.08
C LEU A 61 -5.62 3.00 1.95
N PRO A 62 -4.57 2.61 1.19
CA PRO A 62 -4.09 3.38 0.06
C PRO A 62 -5.17 3.65 -0.98
N ILE A 63 -4.95 4.67 -1.82
CA ILE A 63 -5.78 4.90 -2.99
C ILE A 63 -5.42 3.87 -4.05
N ASP A 64 -6.41 3.08 -4.47
CA ASP A 64 -6.31 2.13 -5.58
C ASP A 64 -7.63 2.08 -6.37
N ASP A 65 -7.75 1.12 -7.29
CA ASP A 65 -8.95 0.97 -8.11
C ASP A 65 -10.19 0.56 -7.29
N ASP A 66 -9.99 -0.13 -6.15
CA ASP A 66 -11.05 -0.57 -5.23
C ASP A 66 -11.32 0.47 -4.10
N ASN A 67 -10.40 1.43 -3.88
CA ASN A 67 -10.49 2.50 -2.90
C ASN A 67 -10.15 3.90 -3.49
N PRO A 68 -10.86 4.38 -4.53
CA PRO A 68 -10.47 5.59 -5.26
C PRO A 68 -10.64 6.91 -4.49
N MET A 69 -11.37 6.88 -3.37
CA MET A 69 -11.75 8.04 -2.55
C MET A 69 -11.22 7.95 -1.11
N GLY A 70 -10.33 6.99 -0.82
CA GLY A 70 -9.71 6.81 0.49
C GLY A 70 -8.30 7.38 0.58
N GLY A 71 -7.47 6.79 1.45
CA GLY A 71 -6.03 7.04 1.53
C GLY A 71 -5.57 8.35 2.14
N ALA A 72 -6.45 9.12 2.79
CA ALA A 72 -6.03 10.33 3.52
C ALA A 72 -4.92 10.05 4.56
N PHE A 73 -4.90 8.83 5.12
CA PHE A 73 -3.84 8.35 6.01
C PHE A 73 -3.57 6.85 5.78
N GLY A 74 -3.35 6.48 4.51
CA GLY A 74 -3.24 5.09 4.07
C GLY A 74 -2.06 4.33 4.69
N VAL A 75 -2.34 3.21 5.35
CA VAL A 75 -1.34 2.24 5.81
C VAL A 75 -0.93 1.37 4.62
N ALA A 76 0.36 1.42 4.29
CA ALA A 76 0.90 0.62 3.20
C ALA A 76 0.61 -0.88 3.41
N GLU A 77 0.26 -1.57 2.32
CA GLU A 77 -0.12 -2.99 2.31
C GLU A 77 -1.40 -3.32 3.12
N GLY A 78 -2.13 -2.32 3.64
CA GLY A 78 -3.35 -2.52 4.42
C GLY A 78 -4.48 -3.21 3.65
N GLY A 79 -4.55 -3.04 2.33
CA GLY A 79 -5.51 -3.76 1.48
C GLY A 79 -5.26 -5.27 1.41
N HIS A 80 -4.01 -5.71 1.54
CA HIS A 80 -3.64 -7.13 1.37
C HIS A 80 -4.20 -8.05 2.46
N ILE A 81 -4.51 -7.51 3.64
CA ILE A 81 -5.04 -8.27 4.77
C ILE A 81 -6.57 -8.38 4.76
N ALA A 82 -7.28 -7.64 3.90
CA ALA A 82 -8.74 -7.60 3.90
C ALA A 82 -9.37 -8.98 3.70
N GLY A 83 -8.88 -9.75 2.72
CA GLY A 83 -9.39 -11.11 2.45
C GLY A 83 -9.16 -12.08 3.61
N LEU A 84 -8.01 -12.02 4.28
CA LEU A 84 -7.71 -12.82 5.46
C LEU A 84 -8.59 -12.42 6.66
N ILE A 85 -8.79 -11.12 6.86
CA ILE A 85 -9.68 -10.61 7.92
C ILE A 85 -11.11 -11.11 7.70
N VAL A 86 -11.63 -11.09 6.47
CA VAL A 86 -12.97 -11.63 6.16
C VAL A 86 -13.07 -13.11 6.56
N GLN A 87 -12.06 -13.92 6.26
CA GLN A 87 -12.04 -15.33 6.65
C GLN A 87 -12.04 -15.52 8.18
N LEU A 88 -11.26 -14.71 8.90
CA LEU A 88 -11.26 -14.70 10.37
C LEU A 88 -12.63 -14.30 10.92
N MET A 89 -13.26 -13.25 10.37
CA MET A 89 -14.59 -12.80 10.78
C MET A 89 -15.63 -13.91 10.62
N GLU A 90 -15.64 -14.58 9.47
CA GLU A 90 -16.56 -15.69 9.20
C GLU A 90 -16.32 -16.88 10.13
N HIS A 91 -15.06 -17.24 10.36
CA HIS A 91 -14.69 -18.34 11.25
C HIS A 91 -15.11 -18.07 12.70
N PHE A 92 -14.77 -16.88 13.23
CA PHE A 92 -15.13 -16.48 14.60
C PHE A 92 -16.65 -16.43 14.77
N ALA A 93 -17.37 -15.82 13.83
CA ALA A 93 -18.82 -15.75 13.87
C ALA A 93 -19.49 -17.14 13.78
N ALA A 94 -18.94 -18.07 12.99
CA ALA A 94 -19.42 -19.44 12.89
C ALA A 94 -19.27 -20.21 14.21
N ALA A 95 -18.17 -19.96 14.94
CA ALA A 95 -17.91 -20.50 16.28
C ALA A 95 -18.74 -19.83 17.41
N GLY A 96 -19.58 -18.85 17.07
CA GLY A 96 -20.42 -18.13 18.01
C GLY A 96 -19.71 -17.00 18.77
N ALA A 97 -18.46 -16.69 18.40
CA ALA A 97 -17.72 -15.55 18.95
C ALA A 97 -18.36 -14.22 18.54
N THR A 98 -18.09 -13.16 19.31
CA THR A 98 -18.50 -11.81 18.94
C THR A 98 -17.50 -11.22 17.95
N VAL A 99 -17.96 -10.75 16.79
CA VAL A 99 -17.14 -9.99 15.84
C VAL A 99 -17.45 -8.52 16.03
N VAL A 100 -16.42 -7.70 16.25
CA VAL A 100 -16.54 -6.25 16.42
C VAL A 100 -15.70 -5.58 15.36
N ALA A 101 -16.27 -4.62 14.64
CA ALA A 101 -15.51 -3.74 13.74
C ALA A 101 -15.49 -2.32 14.33
N THR A 102 -14.29 -1.74 14.46
CA THR A 102 -14.14 -0.38 15.00
C THR A 102 -14.02 0.65 13.89
N ARG A 103 -14.45 1.88 14.19
CA ARG A 103 -14.28 3.04 13.31
C ARG A 103 -13.69 4.20 14.09
N ASP A 104 -12.59 4.77 13.60
CA ASP A 104 -12.27 6.16 13.87
C ASP A 104 -13.33 7.06 13.21
N TYR A 105 -13.74 8.08 13.95
CA TYR A 105 -14.89 8.89 13.58
C TYR A 105 -14.76 10.32 14.11
N HIS A 106 -13.82 11.05 13.53
CA HIS A 106 -13.34 12.33 14.04
C HIS A 106 -14.16 13.53 13.54
N PRO A 107 -14.52 14.50 14.40
CA PRO A 107 -15.08 15.76 13.95
C PRO A 107 -14.05 16.52 13.08
N VAL A 108 -14.52 17.44 12.23
CA VAL A 108 -13.67 18.22 11.30
C VAL A 108 -12.59 19.05 12.01
N ASP A 109 -12.81 19.37 13.28
CA ASP A 109 -11.95 20.17 14.16
C ASP A 109 -11.21 19.34 15.23
N HIS A 110 -11.05 18.04 15.00
CA HIS A 110 -10.41 17.13 15.94
C HIS A 110 -8.94 17.50 16.24
N CYS A 111 -8.55 17.41 17.51
CA CYS A 111 -7.24 17.83 18.02
C CYS A 111 -6.05 17.04 17.47
N SER A 112 -6.30 15.86 16.91
CA SER A 112 -5.25 15.02 16.32
C SER A 112 -4.83 15.48 14.91
N PHE A 113 -5.59 16.39 14.31
CA PHE A 113 -5.31 16.87 12.94
C PHE A 113 -4.28 18.00 12.90
N ILE A 114 -3.44 18.00 11.86
CA ILE A 114 -2.40 19.00 11.60
C ILE A 114 -2.92 20.44 11.65
N PRO A 115 -4.08 20.79 11.03
CA PRO A 115 -4.63 22.14 11.13
C PRO A 115 -4.95 22.60 12.56
N HIS A 116 -5.13 21.65 13.49
CA HIS A 116 -5.50 21.90 14.90
C HIS A 116 -4.35 21.56 15.87
N GLY A 117 -3.12 21.47 15.36
CA GLY A 117 -1.91 21.26 16.16
C GLY A 117 -1.58 19.80 16.47
N GLY A 118 -2.34 18.84 15.94
CA GLY A 118 -2.03 17.42 16.03
C GLY A 118 -1.07 16.92 14.94
N PRO A 119 -0.63 15.65 15.01
CA PRO A 119 0.39 15.12 14.13
C PRO A 119 -0.14 14.46 12.84
N PHE A 120 -1.46 14.28 12.68
CA PHE A 120 -2.03 13.49 11.58
C PHE A 120 -2.74 14.36 10.54
N PRO A 121 -2.76 13.99 9.25
CA PRO A 121 -3.63 14.65 8.28
C PRO A 121 -5.11 14.47 8.69
N PRO A 122 -6.04 15.33 8.28
CA PRO A 122 -7.47 15.06 8.46
C PRO A 122 -7.86 13.72 7.83
N HIS A 123 -8.44 12.81 8.63
CA HIS A 123 -8.81 11.46 8.22
C HIS A 123 -10.03 10.99 9.01
N CYS A 124 -10.75 9.99 8.49
CA CYS A 124 -11.91 9.37 9.10
C CYS A 124 -12.94 10.39 9.61
N VAL A 125 -13.09 11.49 8.88
CA VAL A 125 -13.98 12.60 9.24
C VAL A 125 -15.44 12.13 9.21
N GLN A 126 -16.20 12.52 10.23
CA GLN A 126 -17.61 12.11 10.35
C GLN A 126 -18.41 12.43 9.08
N GLY A 127 -19.14 11.43 8.57
CA GLY A 127 -19.97 11.53 7.38
C GLY A 127 -19.21 11.57 6.05
N HIS A 128 -17.87 11.56 6.05
CA HIS A 128 -17.08 11.50 4.83
C HIS A 128 -16.86 10.05 4.38
N VAL A 129 -16.74 9.84 3.06
CA VAL A 129 -16.49 8.52 2.45
C VAL A 129 -15.22 7.84 2.97
N GLY A 130 -14.22 8.63 3.34
CA GLY A 130 -12.98 8.15 3.96
C GLY A 130 -13.19 7.43 5.30
N SER A 131 -14.24 7.80 6.05
CA SER A 131 -14.61 7.15 7.31
C SER A 131 -15.38 5.84 7.14
N HIS A 132 -15.81 5.48 5.91
CA HIS A 132 -16.55 4.25 5.67
C HIS A 132 -15.61 3.04 5.76
N PHE A 133 -16.16 1.87 6.10
CA PHE A 133 -15.38 0.65 6.02
C PHE A 133 -14.93 0.37 4.60
N TYR A 134 -13.75 -0.24 4.49
CA TYR A 134 -13.31 -0.84 3.25
C TYR A 134 -14.31 -1.91 2.81
N LYS A 135 -14.65 -1.90 1.52
CA LYS A 135 -15.81 -2.61 0.97
C LYS A 135 -15.91 -4.09 1.40
N PRO A 136 -14.85 -4.92 1.30
CA PRO A 136 -14.92 -6.33 1.73
C PRO A 136 -15.30 -6.51 3.20
N ILE A 137 -14.87 -5.59 4.07
CA ILE A 137 -15.17 -5.62 5.50
C ILE A 137 -16.63 -5.24 5.73
N GLY A 138 -17.10 -4.16 5.12
CA GLY A 138 -18.50 -3.72 5.21
C GLY A 138 -19.49 -4.79 4.69
N GLU A 139 -19.17 -5.44 3.57
CA GLU A 139 -19.94 -6.55 3.02
C GLU A 139 -19.97 -7.76 3.94
N CYS A 140 -18.84 -8.13 4.54
CA CYS A 140 -18.77 -9.22 5.51
C CYS A 140 -19.63 -8.93 6.75
N ILE A 141 -19.57 -7.71 7.32
CA ILE A 141 -20.41 -7.34 8.47
C ILE A 141 -21.90 -7.49 8.13
N THR A 142 -22.30 -6.97 6.98
CA THR A 142 -23.69 -7.07 6.49
C THR A 142 -24.12 -8.52 6.35
N LYS A 143 -23.27 -9.35 5.74
CA LYS A 143 -23.49 -10.80 5.61
C LYS A 143 -23.67 -11.47 6.97
N LEU A 144 -22.76 -11.22 7.93
CA LEU A 144 -22.82 -11.83 9.25
C LEU A 144 -24.10 -11.44 10.00
N ARG A 145 -24.51 -10.16 9.95
CA ARG A 145 -25.78 -9.70 10.54
C ARG A 145 -26.99 -10.37 9.90
N SER A 146 -27.03 -10.49 8.57
CA SER A 146 -28.12 -11.17 7.86
C SER A 146 -28.27 -12.65 8.25
N LEU A 147 -27.17 -13.27 8.70
CA LEU A 147 -27.14 -14.64 9.22
C LEU A 147 -27.44 -14.73 10.74
N GLY A 148 -27.83 -13.63 11.38
CA GLY A 148 -28.11 -13.57 12.82
C GLY A 148 -26.87 -13.75 13.69
N ARG A 149 -25.67 -13.46 13.18
CA ARG A 149 -24.41 -13.54 13.94
C ARG A 149 -24.14 -12.25 14.69
N ASN A 150 -23.40 -12.37 15.80
CA ASN A 150 -23.00 -11.24 16.64
C ASN A 150 -21.91 -10.42 15.94
N ALA A 151 -22.31 -9.50 15.06
CA ALA A 151 -21.45 -8.58 14.33
C ALA A 151 -21.77 -7.12 14.69
N GLU A 152 -20.88 -6.50 15.47
CA GLU A 152 -21.09 -5.24 16.15
C GLU A 152 -20.20 -4.14 15.57
N ILE A 153 -20.71 -2.90 15.52
CA ILE A 153 -19.93 -1.72 15.12
C ILE A 153 -19.82 -0.76 16.30
N VAL A 154 -18.59 -0.29 16.54
CA VAL A 154 -18.26 0.67 17.60
C VAL A 154 -17.40 1.81 17.06
N PHE A 155 -17.54 3.00 17.64
CA PHE A 155 -16.88 4.24 17.18
C PHE A 155 -15.95 4.78 18.26
N LYS A 156 -14.82 5.35 17.87
CA LYS A 156 -13.86 6.03 18.75
C LYS A 156 -13.38 7.34 18.12
N GLY A 157 -12.75 8.19 18.93
CA GLY A 157 -12.17 9.47 18.46
C GLY A 157 -13.21 10.56 18.12
N PHE A 158 -14.41 10.50 18.70
CA PHE A 158 -15.50 11.44 18.39
C PHE A 158 -15.48 12.74 19.18
N HIS A 159 -14.59 12.90 20.16
CA HIS A 159 -14.48 14.11 20.99
C HIS A 159 -13.40 15.04 20.42
N GLU A 160 -13.74 16.29 20.17
CA GLU A 160 -12.88 17.28 19.50
C GLU A 160 -11.50 17.46 20.17
N ASP A 161 -11.44 17.43 21.51
CA ASP A 161 -10.20 17.64 22.28
C ASP A 161 -9.50 16.36 22.78
N ILE A 162 -10.04 15.16 22.49
CA ILE A 162 -9.56 13.89 23.05
C ILE A 162 -9.53 12.82 21.96
N ASP A 163 -8.33 12.39 21.62
CA ASP A 163 -8.09 11.28 20.69
C ASP A 163 -8.29 9.90 21.37
N SER A 164 -8.40 8.84 20.58
CA SER A 164 -8.54 7.49 21.09
C SER A 164 -8.06 6.42 20.10
N PHE A 165 -6.78 6.06 20.15
CA PHE A 165 -6.24 5.00 19.28
C PHE A 165 -6.84 3.63 19.63
N GLY A 166 -6.76 3.23 20.91
CA GLY A 166 -7.27 1.95 21.39
C GLY A 166 -8.80 1.91 21.47
N SER A 167 -9.36 0.72 21.28
CA SER A 167 -10.81 0.48 21.32
C SER A 167 -11.37 0.32 22.75
N PHE A 168 -10.49 0.28 23.75
CA PHE A 168 -10.85 0.25 25.17
C PHE A 168 -10.34 1.52 25.85
N GLN A 169 -11.05 1.92 26.90
CA GLN A 169 -10.72 3.11 27.69
C GLN A 169 -9.28 3.06 28.19
N TYR A 170 -8.60 4.20 28.13
CA TYR A 170 -7.25 4.34 28.67
C TYR A 170 -7.34 4.52 30.18
N PRO A 171 -6.38 3.97 30.95
CA PRO A 171 -6.27 4.27 32.37
C PRO A 171 -5.98 5.77 32.58
N ASP A 172 -6.55 6.33 33.66
CA ASP A 172 -6.36 7.74 34.07
C ASP A 172 -4.96 7.95 34.66
N HIS A 173 -3.93 7.97 33.82
CA HIS A 173 -2.56 8.29 34.20
C HIS A 173 -1.93 9.32 33.26
N LYS A 174 -0.94 10.08 33.76
CA LYS A 174 -0.34 11.23 33.07
C LYS A 174 0.12 10.92 31.63
N ASP A 175 0.77 9.78 31.43
CA ASP A 175 1.29 9.38 30.11
C ASP A 175 0.17 9.11 29.07
N SER A 176 -1.04 8.75 29.53
CA SER A 176 -2.22 8.63 28.66
C SER A 176 -2.68 10.01 28.21
N PHE A 177 -2.76 10.97 29.14
CA PHE A 177 -3.22 12.33 28.87
C PHE A 177 -2.36 13.01 27.81
N GLU A 178 -1.04 12.94 27.95
CA GLU A 178 -0.12 13.56 26.99
C GLU A 178 -0.16 12.89 25.61
N ARG A 179 -0.60 11.63 25.54
CA ARG A 179 -0.72 10.88 24.27
C ARG A 179 -2.00 11.20 23.52
N VAL A 180 -3.11 11.47 24.21
CA VAL A 180 -4.44 11.62 23.58
C VAL A 180 -5.07 13.01 23.72
N SER A 181 -4.42 13.96 24.42
CA SER A 181 -4.93 15.31 24.54
C SER A 181 -3.83 16.36 24.42
N ASN A 182 -4.11 17.41 23.65
CA ASN A 182 -3.18 18.53 23.41
C ASN A 182 -3.40 19.72 24.36
N ARG A 183 -4.32 19.64 25.33
CA ARG A 183 -4.55 20.73 26.30
C ARG A 183 -3.69 20.53 27.57
N PRO A 184 -3.08 21.60 28.12
CA PRO A 184 -2.55 21.56 29.48
C PRO A 184 -3.70 21.19 30.43
N HIS A 185 -3.45 20.36 31.46
CA HIS A 185 -4.43 19.87 32.45
C HIS A 185 -5.32 20.99 33.01
N ALA A 186 -6.36 21.37 32.27
CA ALA A 186 -7.42 22.23 32.76
C ALA A 186 -8.43 21.28 33.39
N PRO A 187 -8.75 21.41 34.69
CA PRO A 187 -9.91 20.72 35.23
C PRO A 187 -11.10 21.18 34.37
N CYS A 188 -11.75 20.25 33.68
CA CYS A 188 -12.86 20.49 32.75
C CYS A 188 -13.81 21.58 33.30
N GLY A 189 -13.66 22.80 32.80
CA GLY A 189 -14.29 23.99 33.37
C GLY A 189 -15.78 24.12 33.04
N LEU A 190 -16.37 23.15 32.33
CA LEU A 190 -17.78 23.09 31.99
C LEU A 190 -18.28 21.65 32.23
N HIS A 191 -19.15 21.50 33.23
CA HIS A 191 -19.91 20.27 33.55
C HIS A 191 -19.16 19.05 34.16
N GLY A 192 -18.11 19.25 34.97
CA GLY A 192 -17.74 18.28 36.02
C GLY A 192 -17.29 16.87 35.57
N CYS A 193 -16.74 16.71 34.36
CA CYS A 193 -16.25 15.42 33.85
C CYS A 193 -14.74 15.26 34.06
N SER A 194 -14.32 14.75 35.21
CA SER A 194 -12.93 14.77 35.67
C SER A 194 -12.01 13.61 35.22
N THR A 195 -12.29 12.86 34.15
CA THR A 195 -11.45 11.70 33.75
C THR A 195 -11.38 11.45 32.23
N LEU A 196 -10.19 11.06 31.73
CA LEU A 196 -9.94 10.63 30.33
C LEU A 196 -10.76 9.40 29.97
N ALA A 197 -10.94 8.51 30.95
CA ALA A 197 -11.59 7.23 30.74
C ALA A 197 -12.95 7.41 30.06
N VAL A 198 -13.69 8.49 30.34
CA VAL A 198 -15.04 8.71 29.82
C VAL A 198 -15.09 8.96 28.30
N TRP A 199 -14.01 9.47 27.71
CA TRP A 199 -13.97 9.90 26.30
C TRP A 199 -13.02 9.10 25.41
N THR A 200 -12.23 8.21 26.00
CA THR A 200 -11.40 7.26 25.26
C THR A 200 -12.09 5.90 25.14
N GLY A 201 -11.58 5.05 24.25
CA GLY A 201 -12.19 3.77 23.90
C GLY A 201 -13.35 3.89 22.91
N ALA A 202 -13.76 2.75 22.39
CA ALA A 202 -14.85 2.67 21.43
C ALA A 202 -16.19 2.47 22.12
N VAL A 203 -17.24 3.03 21.52
CA VAL A 203 -18.61 2.94 22.02
C VAL A 203 -19.56 2.43 20.95
N LYS A 204 -20.48 1.56 21.36
CA LYS A 204 -21.63 1.14 20.55
C LYS A 204 -22.70 2.22 20.62
N LEU A 205 -23.12 2.68 19.44
CA LEU A 205 -24.19 3.64 19.24
C LEU A 205 -25.40 2.95 18.63
N LYS A 206 -26.61 3.34 19.05
CA LYS A 206 -27.86 2.62 18.75
C LYS A 206 -28.16 2.58 17.24
N CYS A 207 -28.03 3.71 16.58
CA CYS A 207 -28.27 3.89 15.14
C CYS A 207 -27.27 3.13 14.26
N SER A 208 -26.07 2.88 14.75
CA SER A 208 -24.98 2.27 13.97
C SER A 208 -25.07 0.75 13.82
N ASN A 209 -26.07 0.14 14.46
CA ASN A 209 -26.40 -1.27 14.31
C ASN A 209 -27.83 -1.45 13.77
N CYS A 210 -28.38 -0.42 13.13
CA CYS A 210 -29.54 -0.56 12.25
C CYS A 210 -29.12 -1.31 10.98
N ASP A 211 -29.98 -2.20 10.48
CA ASP A 211 -29.67 -3.05 9.33
C ASP A 211 -29.74 -2.29 8.00
N GLU A 212 -30.36 -1.10 7.99
CA GLU A 212 -30.66 -0.34 6.78
C GLU A 212 -29.47 0.44 6.21
N ASP A 213 -28.55 0.96 7.05
CA ASP A 213 -27.36 1.68 6.60
C ASP A 213 -26.22 1.60 7.62
N LEU A 214 -25.18 0.87 7.24
CA LEU A 214 -23.97 0.64 8.02
C LEU A 214 -23.08 1.90 8.14
N ASN A 215 -23.26 2.86 7.22
CA ASN A 215 -22.53 4.11 7.18
C ASN A 215 -23.32 5.29 7.77
N ALA A 216 -24.56 5.05 8.23
CA ALA A 216 -25.38 6.09 8.83
C ALA A 216 -24.59 6.79 9.96
N PRO A 217 -24.55 8.13 9.95
CA PRO A 217 -23.88 8.86 11.00
C PRO A 217 -24.57 8.59 12.35
N PRO A 218 -23.80 8.60 13.45
CA PRO A 218 -24.38 8.44 14.76
C PRO A 218 -25.37 9.57 15.07
N ASP A 219 -26.55 9.23 15.57
CA ASP A 219 -27.54 10.19 16.07
C ASP A 219 -26.91 11.01 17.20
N VAL A 220 -27.07 12.34 17.18
CA VAL A 220 -26.57 13.26 18.22
C VAL A 220 -27.02 12.83 19.63
N LEU A 221 -28.22 12.23 19.77
CA LEU A 221 -28.72 11.72 21.04
C LEU A 221 -28.09 10.38 21.46
N SER A 222 -27.46 9.65 20.54
CA SER A 222 -26.86 8.34 20.81
C SER A 222 -25.65 8.43 21.75
N CYS A 223 -24.96 9.58 21.80
CA CYS A 223 -23.88 9.84 22.75
C CYS A 223 -24.36 9.76 24.22
N HIS A 224 -25.63 10.09 24.50
CA HIS A 224 -26.20 10.01 25.85
C HIS A 224 -26.66 8.60 26.26
N ARG A 225 -26.74 7.66 25.31
CA ARG A 225 -27.09 6.24 25.54
C ARG A 225 -26.00 5.28 25.05
N ARG A 226 -24.76 5.74 25.06
CA ARG A 226 -23.60 4.98 24.57
C ARG A 226 -23.29 3.81 25.50
N LYS A 227 -22.86 2.69 24.92
CA LYS A 227 -22.33 1.54 25.65
C LYS A 227 -20.86 1.36 25.30
N THR A 228 -19.98 1.24 26.29
CA THR A 228 -18.55 1.02 26.01
C THR A 228 -18.36 -0.37 25.39
N LEU A 229 -17.29 -0.53 24.60
CA LEU A 229 -16.92 -1.85 24.07
C LEU A 229 -16.71 -2.87 25.20
N ALA A 230 -16.10 -2.46 26.33
CA ALA A 230 -15.88 -3.33 27.47
C ALA A 230 -17.20 -3.86 28.05
N ASP A 231 -18.20 -2.99 28.23
CA ASP A 231 -19.51 -3.38 28.76
C ASP A 231 -20.25 -4.29 27.79
N LEU A 232 -20.22 -3.96 26.49
CA LEU A 232 -20.81 -4.80 25.43
C LEU A 232 -20.25 -6.23 25.46
N LEU A 233 -18.93 -6.36 25.51
CA LEU A 233 -18.28 -7.67 25.49
C LEU A 233 -18.49 -8.45 26.80
N LYS A 234 -18.56 -7.76 27.95
CA LYS A 234 -18.91 -8.38 29.23
C LYS A 234 -20.33 -8.93 29.24
N GLU A 235 -21.29 -8.22 28.65
CA GLU A 235 -22.67 -8.72 28.47
C GLU A 235 -22.71 -9.97 27.58
N HIS A 236 -21.82 -10.05 26.58
CA HIS A 236 -21.68 -11.23 25.73
C HIS A 236 -20.87 -12.36 26.39
N ASN A 237 -20.44 -12.20 27.65
CA ASN A 237 -19.60 -13.14 28.40
C ASN A 237 -18.25 -13.44 27.72
N VAL A 238 -17.69 -12.45 27.03
CA VAL A 238 -16.38 -12.56 26.39
C VAL A 238 -15.28 -12.52 27.44
N GLU A 239 -14.32 -13.43 27.32
CA GLU A 239 -13.17 -13.58 28.20
C GLU A 239 -11.83 -13.33 27.49
N ARG A 240 -11.73 -13.67 26.19
CA ARG A 240 -10.50 -13.53 25.40
C ARG A 240 -10.70 -12.63 24.19
N ILE A 241 -9.73 -11.75 23.95
CA ILE A 241 -9.72 -10.78 22.86
C ILE A 241 -8.69 -11.17 21.82
N PHE A 242 -9.09 -11.14 20.55
CA PHE A 242 -8.24 -11.27 19.38
C PHE A 242 -8.39 -9.99 18.56
N ALA A 243 -7.29 -9.35 18.17
CA ALA A 243 -7.32 -8.11 17.41
C ALA A 243 -6.50 -8.23 16.12
N CYS A 244 -7.01 -7.60 15.07
CA CYS A 244 -6.39 -7.50 13.75
C CYS A 244 -6.78 -6.15 13.11
N GLY A 245 -6.24 -5.81 11.93
CA GLY A 245 -6.55 -4.57 11.23
C GLY A 245 -5.44 -3.52 11.26
N LEU A 246 -5.81 -2.24 11.37
CA LEU A 246 -4.93 -1.09 11.12
C LEU A 246 -5.03 -0.02 12.22
N ALA A 247 -4.00 0.80 12.44
CA ALA A 247 -2.59 0.46 12.22
C ALA A 247 -2.11 -0.44 13.38
N MET A 248 -1.31 -1.45 13.06
CA MET A 248 -0.89 -2.49 14.00
C MET A 248 -0.16 -1.94 15.23
N ASP A 249 0.74 -0.97 15.02
CA ASP A 249 1.58 -0.32 16.03
C ASP A 249 0.90 0.86 16.76
N TYR A 250 -0.35 1.17 16.40
CA TYR A 250 -1.20 2.16 17.07
C TYR A 250 -2.49 1.49 17.56
N CYS A 251 -3.58 1.63 16.80
CA CYS A 251 -4.93 1.30 17.23
C CYS A 251 -5.07 -0.18 17.60
N VAL A 252 -4.44 -1.09 16.85
CA VAL A 252 -4.53 -2.54 17.15
C VAL A 252 -3.80 -2.85 18.47
N LEU A 253 -2.57 -2.36 18.63
CA LEU A 253 -1.79 -2.65 19.83
C LEU A 253 -2.38 -2.01 21.09
N ASP A 254 -2.77 -0.74 21.02
CA ASP A 254 -3.42 -0.05 22.13
C ASP A 254 -4.75 -0.73 22.48
N THR A 255 -5.47 -1.29 21.49
CA THR A 255 -6.66 -2.13 21.73
C THR A 255 -6.29 -3.39 22.52
N CYS A 256 -5.25 -4.12 22.14
CA CYS A 256 -4.80 -5.30 22.90
C CYS A 256 -4.42 -4.94 24.34
N ILE A 257 -3.57 -3.92 24.52
CA ILE A 257 -3.07 -3.50 25.84
C ILE A 257 -4.23 -3.04 26.74
N ASN A 258 -5.08 -2.14 26.25
CA ASN A 258 -6.17 -1.59 27.06
C ASN A 258 -7.27 -2.61 27.35
N SER A 259 -7.40 -3.67 26.55
CA SER A 259 -8.32 -4.77 26.87
C SER A 259 -7.91 -5.52 28.14
N ILE A 260 -6.61 -5.70 28.38
CA ILE A 260 -6.14 -6.31 29.63
C ILE A 260 -6.48 -5.41 30.83
N HIS A 261 -6.24 -4.10 30.70
CA HIS A 261 -6.64 -3.12 31.72
C HIS A 261 -8.16 -3.09 31.97
N ALA A 262 -8.97 -3.34 30.93
CA ALA A 262 -10.42 -3.43 31.04
C ALA A 262 -10.93 -4.73 31.71
N GLY A 263 -10.03 -5.67 32.00
CA GLY A 263 -10.28 -6.89 32.77
C GLY A 263 -10.49 -8.16 31.95
N PHE A 264 -10.16 -8.16 30.65
CA PHE A 264 -10.20 -9.39 29.83
C PHE A 264 -9.02 -10.30 30.19
N LYS A 265 -9.26 -11.62 30.19
CA LYS A 265 -8.28 -12.61 30.70
C LYS A 265 -7.06 -12.75 29.78
N GLN A 266 -7.24 -12.44 28.50
CA GLN A 266 -6.21 -12.58 27.48
C GLN A 266 -6.48 -11.63 26.32
N ALA A 267 -5.41 -11.06 25.78
CA ALA A 267 -5.41 -10.27 24.57
C ALA A 267 -4.36 -10.83 23.60
N THR A 268 -4.75 -10.97 22.34
CA THR A 268 -3.93 -11.55 21.30
C THR A 268 -3.97 -10.67 20.06
N LEU A 269 -2.79 -10.30 19.55
CA LEU A 269 -2.61 -9.72 18.22
C LEU A 269 -2.49 -10.85 17.18
N ILE A 270 -3.34 -10.85 16.16
CA ILE A 270 -3.20 -11.73 14.98
C ILE A 270 -2.31 -11.01 13.96
N MET A 271 -1.03 -11.35 13.91
CA MET A 271 -0.01 -10.51 13.29
C MET A 271 -0.17 -10.38 11.77
N ASP A 272 -0.32 -11.49 11.06
CA ASP A 272 -0.42 -11.54 9.61
C ASP A 272 -1.72 -10.93 9.07
N ALA A 273 -2.70 -10.76 9.95
CA ALA A 273 -3.92 -9.99 9.73
C ALA A 273 -3.83 -8.52 10.20
N ALA A 274 -2.62 -7.97 10.40
CA ALA A 274 -2.41 -6.57 10.77
C ALA A 274 -1.25 -5.94 9.98
N ARG A 275 -1.25 -4.61 9.81
CA ARG A 275 -0.15 -3.86 9.17
C ARG A 275 0.24 -2.61 9.97
N ALA A 276 1.54 -2.41 10.17
CA ALA A 276 2.09 -1.25 10.89
C ALA A 276 2.00 0.03 10.06
N ALA A 277 1.81 1.17 10.71
CA ALA A 277 1.93 2.46 10.08
C ALA A 277 3.36 2.67 9.58
N TYR A 278 3.47 3.09 8.33
CA TYR A 278 4.74 3.24 7.65
C TYR A 278 4.78 4.57 6.92
N LEU A 279 5.66 5.47 7.37
CA LEU A 279 6.03 6.71 6.68
C LEU A 279 7.53 6.64 6.38
N PRO A 280 7.92 6.36 5.13
CA PRO A 280 9.31 6.18 4.74
C PRO A 280 10.18 7.39 5.14
N GLY A 281 11.37 7.12 5.67
CA GLY A 281 12.29 8.16 6.15
C GLY A 281 11.89 8.84 7.47
N ILE A 282 10.78 8.42 8.09
CA ILE A 282 10.39 8.72 9.48
C ILE A 282 10.64 7.45 10.32
N GLY A 283 10.73 7.58 11.64
CA GLY A 283 10.99 6.44 12.54
C GLY A 283 12.46 6.30 12.92
N GLN A 284 12.73 5.41 13.87
CA GLN A 284 14.07 5.21 14.43
C GLN A 284 15.05 4.79 13.32
N HIS A 285 16.15 5.54 13.15
CA HIS A 285 17.16 5.32 12.12
C HIS A 285 16.64 5.34 10.67
N GLY A 286 15.49 5.97 10.40
CA GLY A 286 14.90 6.06 9.06
C GLY A 286 14.24 4.77 8.57
N SER A 287 13.87 3.87 9.49
CA SER A 287 13.22 2.59 9.20
C SER A 287 11.88 2.72 8.47
N GLY A 288 11.25 3.88 8.53
CA GLY A 288 9.91 4.14 7.97
C GLY A 288 8.77 3.77 8.94
N PHE A 289 9.01 2.91 9.92
CA PHE A 289 7.98 2.54 10.91
C PHE A 289 7.90 3.58 12.03
N LEU A 290 6.68 3.99 12.36
CA LEU A 290 6.45 5.11 13.27
C LEU A 290 6.73 4.78 14.74
N GLN A 291 6.66 3.51 15.11
CA GLN A 291 6.95 3.03 16.46
C GLN A 291 8.11 2.04 16.43
N ASP A 292 8.97 2.09 17.44
CA ASP A 292 10.10 1.17 17.61
C ASP A 292 9.61 -0.22 18.08
N PRO A 293 9.85 -1.31 17.32
CA PRO A 293 9.49 -2.66 17.72
C PRO A 293 10.07 -3.09 19.09
N VAL A 294 11.21 -2.55 19.51
CA VAL A 294 11.79 -2.80 20.85
C VAL A 294 10.89 -2.23 21.95
N ASP A 295 10.37 -1.03 21.76
CA ASP A 295 9.48 -0.38 22.73
C ASP A 295 8.09 -1.00 22.72
N LEU A 296 7.57 -1.37 21.55
CA LEU A 296 6.31 -2.11 21.43
C LEU A 296 6.40 -3.47 22.13
N ARG A 297 7.53 -4.18 22.01
CA ARG A 297 7.77 -5.42 22.76
C ARG A 297 7.69 -5.20 24.27
N LYS A 298 8.34 -4.16 24.79
CA LYS A 298 8.30 -3.86 26.24
C LYS A 298 6.86 -3.63 26.71
N LYS A 299 6.08 -2.85 25.95
CA LYS A 299 4.67 -2.57 26.24
C LYS A 299 3.83 -3.85 26.23
N MET A 300 3.96 -4.68 25.19
CA MET A 300 3.26 -5.96 25.09
C MET A 300 3.59 -6.91 26.24
N LEU A 301 4.88 -7.05 26.55
CA LEU A 301 5.33 -7.93 27.62
C LEU A 301 4.82 -7.46 28.98
N ALA A 302 4.86 -6.15 29.24
CA ALA A 302 4.35 -5.56 30.48
C ALA A 302 2.83 -5.77 30.63
N ALA A 303 2.09 -5.67 29.54
CA ALA A 303 0.63 -5.88 29.52
C ALA A 303 0.21 -7.36 29.44
N GLY A 304 1.12 -8.28 29.12
CA GLY A 304 0.79 -9.70 28.91
C GLY A 304 0.08 -9.98 27.58
N VAL A 305 0.26 -9.14 26.56
CA VAL A 305 -0.27 -9.34 25.21
C VAL A 305 0.48 -10.48 24.51
N ARG A 306 -0.27 -11.37 23.85
CA ARG A 306 0.29 -12.46 23.02
C ARG A 306 0.20 -12.11 21.53
N ILE A 307 1.01 -12.78 20.73
CA ILE A 307 0.99 -12.66 19.27
C ILE A 307 0.79 -14.05 18.68
N MET A 308 -0.03 -14.17 17.64
CA MET A 308 -0.18 -15.41 16.88
C MET A 308 -0.35 -15.14 15.38
N PRO A 309 0.01 -16.11 14.51
CA PRO A 309 -0.40 -16.10 13.12
C PRO A 309 -1.87 -16.51 13.00
N SER A 310 -2.52 -16.10 11.91
CA SER A 310 -3.93 -16.40 11.64
C SER A 310 -4.21 -17.90 11.51
N CYS A 311 -3.21 -18.68 11.05
CA CYS A 311 -3.30 -20.14 10.95
C CYS A 311 -3.48 -20.85 12.31
N ALA A 312 -3.06 -20.23 13.41
CA ALA A 312 -3.36 -20.75 14.75
C ALA A 312 -4.86 -20.66 15.09
N CYS A 313 -5.60 -19.73 14.46
CA CYS A 313 -7.05 -19.62 14.58
C CYS A 313 -7.80 -20.41 13.51
N LEU A 314 -7.16 -20.76 12.38
CA LEU A 314 -7.79 -21.35 11.20
C LEU A 314 -7.18 -22.74 10.85
N PRO A 315 -7.30 -23.75 11.73
CA PRO A 315 -6.57 -25.01 11.57
C PRO A 315 -7.03 -25.88 10.38
N ASP A 316 -8.30 -25.76 9.95
CA ASP A 316 -8.88 -26.57 8.87
C ASP A 316 -8.77 -25.93 7.48
N MET A 317 -8.16 -24.74 7.39
CA MET A 317 -8.05 -24.04 6.12
C MET A 317 -6.88 -24.59 5.31
N ALA A 318 -7.19 -25.32 4.24
CA ALA A 318 -6.21 -25.64 3.20
C ALA A 318 -5.67 -24.32 2.63
N VAL A 319 -4.38 -24.09 2.84
CA VAL A 319 -3.64 -22.96 2.29
C VAL A 319 -3.75 -23.03 0.77
N HIS A 320 -4.66 -22.25 0.18
CA HIS A 320 -4.54 -21.92 -1.24
C HIS A 320 -3.34 -21.00 -1.37
N HIS A 321 -2.20 -21.63 -1.62
CA HIS A 321 -0.90 -21.05 -1.88
C HIS A 321 -0.95 -20.36 -3.26
N PRO A 322 -0.80 -19.03 -3.39
CA PRO A 322 -0.12 -18.47 -4.53
C PRO A 322 1.38 -18.57 -4.21
N LEU A 323 1.99 -19.59 -4.81
CA LEU A 323 3.38 -19.72 -5.25
C LEU A 323 4.50 -19.05 -4.42
N SER A 324 5.42 -19.91 -3.97
CA SER A 324 6.78 -19.59 -3.53
C SER A 324 7.60 -18.82 -4.57
N PHE A 325 8.25 -17.73 -4.16
CA PHE A 325 9.48 -17.24 -4.80
C PHE A 325 10.45 -16.62 -3.77
N GLN A 326 11.09 -17.45 -2.94
CA GLN A 326 12.43 -17.15 -2.42
C GLN A 326 13.44 -17.82 -3.38
N GLU A 327 14.50 -17.18 -3.85
CA GLU A 327 15.34 -16.18 -3.20
C GLU A 327 15.67 -14.98 -4.14
N LEU A 328 16.34 -13.99 -3.53
CA LEU A 328 17.25 -12.99 -4.12
C LEU A 328 16.65 -11.62 -4.46
N SER A 329 17.18 -10.57 -3.80
CA SER A 329 17.99 -9.55 -4.50
C SER A 329 18.28 -8.21 -3.78
N SER A 330 18.06 -8.07 -2.48
CA SER A 330 18.45 -6.83 -1.78
C SER A 330 19.77 -6.93 -0.99
N GLU A 331 20.29 -8.13 -0.73
CA GLU A 331 21.59 -8.29 -0.03
C GLU A 331 22.79 -8.53 -0.97
N ILE A 332 22.54 -9.07 -2.15
CA ILE A 332 23.53 -9.53 -3.14
C ILE A 332 23.93 -8.48 -4.18
N PHE A 333 23.30 -7.31 -4.25
CA PHE A 333 23.79 -6.26 -5.17
C PHE A 333 25.23 -5.89 -4.76
N PRO A 334 26.20 -5.88 -5.70
CA PRO A 334 26.04 -5.83 -7.15
C PRO A 334 26.09 -7.16 -7.93
N GLU A 335 26.13 -8.34 -7.30
CA GLU A 335 26.26 -9.63 -8.01
C GLU A 335 25.02 -9.98 -8.85
N GLN A 336 23.84 -9.53 -8.42
CA GLN A 336 22.59 -9.66 -9.19
C GLN A 336 21.66 -8.48 -8.88
N LEU A 337 20.94 -8.04 -9.91
CA LEU A 337 19.92 -6.99 -9.82
C LEU A 337 18.56 -7.64 -9.64
N GLY A 338 17.78 -7.11 -8.71
CA GLY A 338 16.52 -7.71 -8.31
C GLY A 338 15.46 -7.74 -9.38
N PRO A 339 14.51 -8.67 -9.29
CA PRO A 339 13.34 -8.50 -10.10
C PRO A 339 12.64 -7.20 -9.65
N TYR A 340 12.12 -6.45 -10.61
CA TYR A 340 11.29 -5.28 -10.33
C TYR A 340 9.91 -5.49 -10.92
N ALA A 341 8.84 -5.12 -10.22
CA ALA A 341 7.55 -5.01 -10.86
C ALA A 341 7.53 -3.80 -11.81
N LEU A 342 6.69 -3.88 -12.84
CA LEU A 342 6.25 -2.73 -13.61
C LEU A 342 4.79 -2.49 -13.28
N ILE A 343 4.46 -1.28 -12.87
CA ILE A 343 3.08 -0.90 -12.54
C ILE A 343 2.65 0.17 -13.52
N THR A 344 1.55 -0.09 -14.22
CA THR A 344 0.93 0.89 -15.12
C THR A 344 0.45 2.08 -14.32
N SER A 345 0.73 3.29 -14.80
CA SER A 345 0.28 4.55 -14.19
C SER A 345 -0.84 5.16 -15.03
N PRO A 346 -2.10 4.70 -14.89
CA PRO A 346 -3.19 5.03 -15.81
C PRO A 346 -3.57 6.52 -15.81
N ARG A 347 -3.26 7.25 -14.73
CA ARG A 347 -3.55 8.68 -14.58
C ARG A 347 -2.34 9.58 -14.87
N LEU A 348 -1.15 9.02 -15.00
CA LEU A 348 0.05 9.80 -15.30
C LEU A 348 0.00 10.26 -16.76
N ARG A 349 0.10 11.57 -16.98
CA ARG A 349 0.13 12.18 -18.32
C ARG A 349 1.41 12.97 -18.47
N LEU A 350 2.16 12.66 -19.53
CA LEU A 350 3.44 13.30 -19.82
C LEU A 350 3.38 14.01 -21.18
N THR A 351 4.03 15.16 -21.27
CA THR A 351 4.47 15.76 -22.53
C THR A 351 5.96 15.49 -22.70
N ILE A 352 6.39 15.18 -23.91
CA ILE A 352 7.78 14.82 -24.21
C ILE A 352 8.39 15.85 -25.15
N ASP A 353 9.58 16.35 -24.79
CA ASP A 353 10.46 17.06 -25.71
C ASP A 353 11.58 16.11 -26.15
N VAL A 354 11.41 15.58 -27.38
CA VAL A 354 12.35 14.65 -27.98
C VAL A 354 13.71 15.30 -28.24
N LYS A 355 13.76 16.60 -28.57
CA LYS A 355 15.02 17.30 -28.87
C LYS A 355 15.81 17.57 -27.59
N ALA A 356 15.11 17.97 -26.53
CA ALA A 356 15.73 18.19 -25.22
C ALA A 356 15.96 16.89 -24.43
N ALA A 357 15.42 15.76 -24.89
CA ALA A 357 15.39 14.49 -24.19
C ALA A 357 14.82 14.62 -22.77
N THR A 358 13.67 15.28 -22.65
CA THR A 358 12.98 15.49 -21.36
C THR A 358 11.49 15.17 -21.44
N TYR A 359 10.87 14.99 -20.27
CA TYR A 359 9.43 14.94 -20.09
C TYR A 359 8.97 15.99 -19.07
N LEU A 360 7.70 16.38 -19.16
CA LEU A 360 6.97 17.15 -18.16
C LEU A 360 5.66 16.42 -17.84
N ALA A 361 5.41 16.13 -16.57
CA ALA A 361 4.14 15.58 -16.13
C ALA A 361 3.07 16.68 -16.01
N LEU A 362 1.88 16.37 -16.53
CA LEU A 362 0.70 17.24 -16.57
C LEU A 362 -0.42 16.76 -15.64
N ALA A 363 -0.39 15.49 -15.24
CA ALA A 363 -1.33 14.88 -14.31
C ALA A 363 -0.69 13.64 -13.67
N PRO A 364 -1.17 13.19 -12.51
CA PRO A 364 -2.22 13.81 -11.67
C PRO A 364 -1.75 15.09 -10.95
N GLU A 365 -2.67 16.05 -10.78
CA GLU A 365 -2.37 17.38 -10.21
C GLU A 365 -1.96 17.29 -8.73
N ALA A 366 -2.53 16.34 -7.96
CA ALA A 366 -2.21 16.17 -6.55
C ALA A 366 -0.73 15.81 -6.34
N GLU A 367 -0.23 14.78 -7.02
CA GLU A 367 1.18 14.39 -6.94
C GLU A 367 2.12 15.45 -7.51
N ILE A 368 1.68 16.21 -8.52
CA ILE A 368 2.43 17.37 -9.03
C ILE A 368 2.53 18.48 -7.97
N GLN A 369 1.44 18.77 -7.26
CA GLN A 369 1.43 19.74 -6.16
C GLN A 369 2.32 19.28 -5.01
N ASP A 370 2.27 17.99 -4.66
CA ASP A 370 3.12 17.40 -3.64
C ASP A 370 4.62 17.51 -4.01
N LEU A 371 5.01 17.25 -5.27
CA LEU A 371 6.38 17.49 -5.73
C LEU A 371 6.80 18.95 -5.55
N ARG A 372 5.91 19.90 -5.87
CA ARG A 372 6.16 21.33 -5.72
C ARG A 372 6.32 21.75 -4.26
N LEU A 373 5.67 21.07 -3.30
CA LEU A 373 5.92 21.30 -1.86
C LEU A 373 7.38 21.03 -1.47
N TYR A 374 8.05 20.10 -2.17
CA TYR A 374 9.47 19.78 -2.01
C TYR A 374 10.38 20.59 -2.95
N ASN A 375 9.84 21.60 -3.63
CA ASN A 375 10.54 22.40 -4.65
C ASN A 375 11.10 21.54 -5.80
N VAL A 376 10.37 20.47 -6.16
CA VAL A 376 10.71 19.55 -7.23
C VAL A 376 9.83 19.84 -8.43
N GLU A 377 10.45 20.10 -9.57
CA GLU A 377 9.71 20.22 -10.81
C GLU A 377 9.22 18.84 -11.26
N PRO A 378 7.98 18.70 -11.74
CA PRO A 378 7.42 17.42 -12.20
C PRO A 378 7.96 17.06 -13.60
N SER A 379 9.25 17.27 -13.84
CA SER A 379 9.94 17.04 -15.10
C SER A 379 11.24 16.28 -14.89
N GLY A 380 11.65 15.53 -15.90
CA GLY A 380 12.85 14.71 -15.85
C GLY A 380 13.43 14.43 -17.23
N LYS A 381 14.56 13.74 -17.26
CA LYS A 381 15.19 13.31 -18.51
C LYS A 381 14.56 12.03 -19.04
N ILE A 382 14.68 11.80 -20.34
CA ILE A 382 14.39 10.52 -20.98
C ILE A 382 15.63 9.97 -21.70
N GLY A 383 15.73 8.65 -21.78
CA GLY A 383 16.62 7.98 -22.71
C GLY A 383 16.11 8.07 -24.15
N PRO A 384 16.93 7.66 -25.14
CA PRO A 384 16.48 7.58 -26.53
C PRO A 384 15.34 6.56 -26.68
N PHE A 385 14.43 6.80 -27.62
CA PHE A 385 13.39 5.84 -27.96
C PHE A 385 13.96 4.64 -28.72
N ALA A 386 13.44 3.46 -28.43
CA ALA A 386 13.72 2.23 -29.16
C ALA A 386 12.44 1.44 -29.43
N PRO A 387 12.41 0.63 -30.50
CA PRO A 387 11.29 -0.26 -30.77
C PRO A 387 11.15 -1.32 -29.67
N ILE A 388 9.91 -1.69 -29.35
CA ILE A 388 9.62 -2.75 -28.39
C ILE A 388 10.05 -4.09 -28.98
N THR A 389 10.93 -4.81 -28.27
CA THR A 389 11.47 -6.11 -28.72
C THR A 389 10.77 -7.33 -28.08
N LEU A 390 9.82 -7.09 -27.18
CA LEU A 390 9.03 -8.13 -26.51
C LEU A 390 7.97 -8.72 -27.44
N ASP A 391 7.74 -10.03 -27.33
CA ASP A 391 6.66 -10.70 -28.07
C ASP A 391 5.27 -10.32 -27.55
N HIS A 392 4.23 -10.65 -28.32
CA HIS A 392 2.84 -10.29 -28.01
C HIS A 392 2.39 -10.80 -26.63
N ALA A 393 2.69 -12.07 -26.33
CA ALA A 393 2.37 -12.67 -25.04
C ALA A 393 3.09 -11.95 -23.88
N SER A 394 4.31 -11.47 -24.12
CA SER A 394 5.08 -10.76 -23.10
C SER A 394 4.61 -9.35 -22.85
N ARG A 395 4.18 -8.67 -23.91
CA ARG A 395 3.53 -7.38 -23.81
C ARG A 395 2.22 -7.48 -23.03
N ALA A 396 1.38 -8.46 -23.36
CA ALA A 396 0.10 -8.68 -22.66
C ALA A 396 0.30 -8.97 -21.16
N ALA A 397 1.27 -9.82 -20.80
CA ALA A 397 1.56 -10.14 -19.39
C ALA A 397 2.14 -8.97 -18.58
N LEU A 398 2.74 -7.98 -19.26
CA LEU A 398 3.21 -6.74 -18.65
C LEU A 398 2.22 -5.59 -18.84
N GLU A 399 1.02 -5.85 -19.35
CA GLU A 399 -0.01 -4.84 -19.64
C GLU A 399 0.47 -3.71 -20.55
N ILE A 400 1.48 -3.97 -21.39
CA ILE A 400 1.96 -3.01 -22.38
C ILE A 400 0.91 -2.93 -23.50
N PRO A 401 0.30 -1.76 -23.78
CA PRO A 401 -0.74 -1.64 -24.79
C PRO A 401 -0.30 -2.14 -26.17
N GLU A 402 -1.19 -2.76 -26.94
CA GLU A 402 -0.89 -3.22 -28.31
C GLU A 402 -0.53 -2.05 -29.25
N SER A 403 -1.10 -0.87 -28.98
CA SER A 403 -0.79 0.38 -29.67
C SER A 403 0.63 0.87 -29.45
N ALA A 404 1.32 0.40 -28.39
CA ALA A 404 2.70 0.76 -28.13
C ALA A 404 3.65 0.17 -29.20
N LYS A 405 4.60 0.97 -29.66
CA LYS A 405 5.53 0.63 -30.73
C LYS A 405 6.96 0.90 -30.30
N ASN A 406 7.15 2.01 -29.61
CA ASN A 406 8.42 2.44 -29.08
C ASN A 406 8.33 2.61 -27.57
N PHE A 407 9.49 2.61 -26.92
CA PHE A 407 9.61 2.93 -25.51
C PHE A 407 10.90 3.70 -25.22
N ALA A 408 10.89 4.47 -24.14
CA ALA A 408 12.06 5.13 -23.59
C ALA A 408 12.07 4.96 -22.06
N TRP A 409 13.26 4.97 -21.46
CA TRP A 409 13.40 5.05 -20.02
C TRP A 409 13.24 6.51 -19.57
N GLY A 410 12.27 6.77 -18.70
CA GLY A 410 12.08 8.05 -18.02
C GLY A 410 12.81 8.06 -16.68
N TYR A 411 13.76 8.98 -16.53
CA TYR A 411 14.50 9.16 -15.29
C TYR A 411 13.67 9.96 -14.27
N PRO A 412 13.75 9.66 -12.97
CA PRO A 412 13.04 10.44 -11.96
C PRO A 412 13.56 11.90 -11.94
N PRO A 413 12.73 12.88 -11.51
CA PRO A 413 13.20 14.24 -11.29
C PRO A 413 14.37 14.27 -10.30
N ASN A 414 15.45 14.96 -10.68
CA ASN A 414 16.68 15.07 -9.89
C ASN A 414 17.01 16.51 -9.49
N THR A 415 16.01 17.40 -9.51
CA THR A 415 16.11 18.81 -9.10
C THR A 415 15.43 19.03 -7.74
N GLY A 416 15.73 20.16 -7.08
CA GLY A 416 15.04 20.56 -5.85
C GLY A 416 15.55 19.91 -4.55
N ASN A 417 14.76 20.00 -3.48
CA ASN A 417 15.06 19.44 -2.15
C ASN A 417 14.47 18.03 -1.99
N PHE A 418 14.47 17.22 -3.05
CA PHE A 418 13.94 15.85 -3.02
C PHE A 418 14.92 14.87 -2.37
N ASP A 419 15.15 15.07 -1.08
CA ASP A 419 15.99 14.22 -0.25
C ASP A 419 15.38 12.82 -0.07
N GLU A 420 16.13 11.91 0.55
CA GLU A 420 15.72 10.51 0.69
C GLU A 420 14.44 10.34 1.53
N LYS A 421 14.16 11.31 2.41
CA LYS A 421 12.95 11.33 3.24
C LYS A 421 11.74 11.75 2.42
N ALA A 422 11.86 12.80 1.61
CA ALA A 422 10.82 13.24 0.69
C ALA A 422 10.53 12.19 -0.40
N ARG A 423 11.57 11.58 -0.98
CA ARG A 423 11.45 10.49 -1.97
C ARG A 423 10.79 9.25 -1.38
N GLY A 424 11.16 8.91 -0.14
CA GLY A 424 10.53 7.84 0.60
C GLY A 424 9.03 8.10 0.70
N TYR A 425 8.63 9.19 1.36
CA TYR A 425 7.23 9.59 1.57
C TYR A 425 6.41 9.57 0.28
N PHE A 426 7.00 10.04 -0.82
CA PHE A 426 6.34 10.14 -2.11
C PHE A 426 6.21 8.77 -2.82
N SER A 427 7.12 7.82 -2.61
CA SER A 427 7.11 6.52 -3.34
C SER A 427 5.97 5.56 -3.00
N ILE A 428 5.21 5.83 -1.93
CA ILE A 428 4.27 4.89 -1.33
C ILE A 428 2.79 5.28 -1.49
N THR A 429 2.50 6.35 -2.23
CA THR A 429 1.14 6.89 -2.32
C THR A 429 0.39 6.41 -3.57
N THR A 430 1.03 6.42 -4.75
CA THR A 430 0.41 5.99 -6.03
C THR A 430 1.44 5.48 -7.05
N PRO A 431 1.02 4.77 -8.13
CA PRO A 431 1.90 4.41 -9.25
C PRO A 431 2.57 5.62 -9.92
N ALA A 432 1.85 6.75 -10.03
CA ALA A 432 2.42 7.99 -10.55
C ALA A 432 3.55 8.47 -9.65
N ALA A 433 3.37 8.36 -8.33
CA ALA A 433 4.38 8.74 -7.38
C ALA A 433 5.65 7.86 -7.45
N ALA A 434 5.47 6.55 -7.64
CA ALA A 434 6.58 5.61 -7.89
C ALA A 434 7.41 5.99 -9.13
N PHE A 435 6.77 6.47 -10.21
CA PHE A 435 7.47 6.94 -11.40
C PHE A 435 8.42 8.11 -11.09
N PHE A 436 7.98 9.08 -10.30
CA PHE A 436 8.84 10.22 -9.95
C PHE A 436 9.95 9.87 -8.94
N VAL A 437 9.86 8.73 -8.25
CA VAL A 437 10.92 8.30 -7.32
C VAL A 437 11.94 7.40 -8.00
N PHE A 438 11.48 6.38 -8.72
CA PHE A 438 12.34 5.33 -9.29
C PHE A 438 12.59 5.49 -10.80
N GLY A 439 11.75 6.26 -11.48
CA GLY A 439 11.67 6.26 -12.94
C GLY A 439 10.78 5.13 -13.47
N GLY A 440 10.71 5.02 -14.79
CA GLY A 440 9.88 4.03 -15.44
C GLY A 440 10.00 4.01 -16.96
N PHE A 441 9.28 3.12 -17.61
CA PHE A 441 9.19 3.05 -19.07
C PHE A 441 8.03 3.89 -19.59
N ILE A 442 8.32 4.74 -20.58
CA ILE A 442 7.35 5.54 -21.30
C ILE A 442 7.15 4.92 -22.67
N TYR A 443 5.92 4.52 -22.99
CA TYR A 443 5.56 3.86 -24.23
C TYR A 443 4.85 4.81 -25.17
N THR A 444 5.22 4.77 -26.45
CA THR A 444 4.59 5.58 -27.50
C THR A 444 4.14 4.75 -28.68
N ASP A 445 3.16 5.28 -29.42
CA ASP A 445 2.76 4.76 -30.73
C ASP A 445 3.76 5.14 -31.85
N ASP A 446 3.42 4.81 -33.10
CA ASP A 446 4.20 5.15 -34.30
C ASP A 446 4.27 6.66 -34.58
N LYS A 447 3.40 7.46 -33.96
CA LYS A 447 3.35 8.93 -34.10
C LYS A 447 4.09 9.64 -32.97
N GLY A 448 4.65 8.90 -32.01
CA GLY A 448 5.34 9.44 -30.84
C GLY A 448 4.40 9.93 -29.73
N GLN A 449 3.11 9.59 -29.77
CA GLN A 449 2.17 9.92 -28.69
C GLN A 449 2.33 8.93 -27.54
N VAL A 450 2.33 9.42 -26.30
CA VAL A 450 2.41 8.59 -25.09
C VAL A 450 1.12 7.79 -24.93
N VAL A 451 1.23 6.45 -24.97
CA VAL A 451 0.10 5.52 -24.81
C VAL A 451 0.10 4.82 -23.46
N ALA A 452 1.25 4.72 -22.80
CA ALA A 452 1.36 4.22 -21.42
C ALA A 452 2.62 4.76 -20.74
N VAL A 453 2.53 4.87 -19.41
CA VAL A 453 3.69 5.09 -18.54
C VAL A 453 3.66 4.01 -17.47
N MET A 454 4.77 3.31 -17.30
CA MET A 454 4.91 2.22 -16.35
C MET A 454 6.05 2.53 -15.38
N ALA A 455 5.75 2.65 -14.10
CA ALA A 455 6.74 2.90 -13.06
C ALA A 455 7.47 1.60 -12.67
N LEU A 456 8.73 1.71 -12.25
CA LEU A 456 9.36 0.63 -11.49
C LEU A 456 8.76 0.56 -10.08
N SER A 457 8.50 -0.65 -9.63
CA SER A 457 8.14 -0.97 -8.24
C SER A 457 8.91 -2.20 -7.76
N LEU A 458 8.96 -2.42 -6.45
CA LEU A 458 9.51 -3.64 -5.89
C LEU A 458 8.56 -4.81 -6.19
N GLY A 459 9.04 -5.87 -6.83
CA GLY A 459 8.22 -7.04 -7.17
C GLY A 459 8.82 -7.90 -8.28
N SER A 460 8.07 -8.84 -8.85
CA SER A 460 8.63 -9.96 -9.62
C SER A 460 8.59 -9.85 -11.17
N GLY A 461 8.36 -8.65 -11.74
CA GLY A 461 8.08 -8.44 -13.18
C GLY A 461 9.27 -8.50 -14.14
N LEU A 462 10.06 -7.43 -14.20
CA LEU A 462 11.31 -7.28 -14.94
C LEU A 462 12.42 -8.12 -14.32
N GLN A 463 13.17 -8.85 -15.14
CA GLN A 463 14.17 -9.82 -14.69
C GLN A 463 15.53 -9.52 -15.31
N PHE A 464 16.61 -9.78 -14.54
CA PHE A 464 17.98 -9.46 -14.94
C PHE A 464 18.90 -10.66 -14.87
N LYS A 465 19.78 -10.76 -15.86
CA LYS A 465 20.92 -11.69 -15.80
C LYS A 465 21.89 -11.28 -14.68
N PRO A 466 22.76 -12.21 -14.23
CA PRO A 466 23.84 -11.88 -13.31
C PRO A 466 24.67 -10.69 -13.80
N ALA A 467 25.25 -9.97 -12.85
CA ALA A 467 26.06 -8.81 -13.14
C ALA A 467 27.23 -9.16 -14.06
N VAL A 468 27.53 -8.26 -14.99
CA VAL A 468 28.71 -8.35 -15.84
C VAL A 468 29.51 -7.07 -15.69
N LYS A 469 30.84 -7.19 -15.63
CA LYS A 469 31.75 -6.04 -15.51
C LYS A 469 31.51 -5.06 -16.65
N TRP A 470 31.26 -3.80 -16.29
CA TRP A 470 31.21 -2.68 -17.23
C TRP A 470 32.62 -2.19 -17.53
N ARG A 471 32.87 -1.76 -18.77
CA ARG A 471 34.18 -1.22 -19.18
C ARG A 471 34.03 0.27 -19.43
N ALA A 472 34.82 1.07 -18.72
CA ALA A 472 34.76 2.54 -18.75
C ALA A 472 34.85 3.14 -20.16
N LYS A 473 35.54 2.48 -21.09
CA LYS A 473 35.70 2.97 -22.47
C LYS A 473 34.40 3.15 -23.27
N TYR A 474 33.31 2.52 -22.84
CA TYR A 474 31.98 2.70 -23.46
C TYR A 474 31.16 3.78 -22.76
N SER A 475 31.56 4.25 -21.58
CA SER A 475 30.80 5.20 -20.77
C SER A 475 30.63 6.56 -21.45
N ALA A 476 31.61 6.97 -22.26
CA ALA A 476 31.54 8.20 -23.04
C ALA A 476 30.36 8.20 -24.03
N CYS A 477 29.97 7.03 -24.56
CA CYS A 477 28.86 6.88 -25.50
C CYS A 477 27.48 7.05 -24.87
N LEU A 478 27.39 7.01 -23.54
CA LEU A 478 26.13 7.22 -22.83
C LEU A 478 25.86 8.70 -22.53
N GLU A 479 26.87 9.58 -22.67
CA GLU A 479 26.77 11.04 -22.60
C GLU A 479 25.86 11.54 -21.46
N SER A 480 24.79 12.28 -21.79
CA SER A 480 23.87 12.91 -20.83
C SER A 480 22.92 11.94 -20.12
N ARG A 481 22.99 10.63 -20.43
CA ARG A 481 22.13 9.59 -19.85
C ARG A 481 22.54 9.19 -18.44
N TRP A 482 23.77 9.49 -18.02
CA TRP A 482 24.20 9.24 -16.65
C TRP A 482 23.38 10.07 -15.68
N GLN A 483 22.68 9.39 -14.76
CA GLN A 483 21.86 10.00 -13.73
C GLN A 483 22.24 9.46 -12.35
N PRO A 484 22.06 10.22 -11.27
CA PRO A 484 22.19 9.71 -9.91
C PRO A 484 21.30 8.48 -9.68
N VAL A 485 21.82 7.47 -8.99
CA VAL A 485 21.06 6.27 -8.61
C VAL A 485 19.90 6.69 -7.69
N PRO A 486 18.63 6.41 -8.02
CA PRO A 486 17.50 6.87 -7.22
C PRO A 486 17.20 5.98 -6.02
N VAL A 487 17.63 4.70 -6.06
CA VAL A 487 17.27 3.67 -5.07
C VAL A 487 18.20 3.75 -3.85
N PRO A 488 17.71 4.05 -2.63
CA PRO A 488 18.55 4.22 -1.44
C PRO A 488 19.42 3.00 -1.11
N LEU A 489 18.89 1.79 -1.30
CA LEU A 489 19.60 0.54 -1.04
C LEU A 489 20.87 0.42 -1.90
N MET A 490 20.80 0.78 -3.19
CA MET A 490 21.95 0.73 -4.10
C MET A 490 22.97 1.81 -3.76
N LYS A 491 22.53 3.01 -3.37
CA LYS A 491 23.43 4.08 -2.88
C LYS A 491 24.21 3.64 -1.65
N LYS A 492 23.56 2.98 -0.70
CA LYS A 492 24.20 2.43 0.52
C LYS A 492 25.27 1.39 0.18
N LYS A 493 25.11 0.65 -0.92
CA LYS A 493 26.11 -0.29 -1.47
C LYS A 493 27.21 0.40 -2.28
N GLY A 494 27.14 1.72 -2.46
CA GLY A 494 28.16 2.54 -3.09
C GLY A 494 27.90 2.92 -4.55
N ALA A 495 26.79 2.49 -5.16
CA ALA A 495 26.45 2.90 -6.52
C ALA A 495 26.09 4.39 -6.56
N LYS A 496 26.63 5.11 -7.54
CA LYS A 496 26.53 6.58 -7.66
C LYS A 496 25.71 6.99 -8.86
N LEU A 497 26.06 6.46 -10.03
CA LEU A 497 25.42 6.78 -11.29
C LEU A 497 24.81 5.52 -11.92
N TYR A 498 23.73 5.72 -12.67
CA TYR A 498 23.15 4.69 -13.52
C TYR A 498 22.73 5.25 -14.87
N ALA A 499 22.64 4.38 -15.87
CA ALA A 499 22.13 4.71 -17.19
C ALA A 499 21.41 3.52 -17.82
N TRP A 500 20.40 3.82 -18.65
CA TRP A 500 19.74 2.85 -19.50
C TRP A 500 20.38 2.80 -20.89
N VAL A 501 20.61 1.58 -21.37
CA VAL A 501 21.07 1.28 -22.73
C VAL A 501 19.96 0.54 -23.47
N ASN A 502 19.64 0.99 -24.68
CA ASN A 502 18.55 0.43 -25.46
C ASN A 502 18.84 -0.97 -26.01
N PRO A 503 17.78 -1.74 -26.35
CA PRO A 503 17.91 -3.00 -27.08
C PRO A 503 18.70 -2.84 -28.38
N GLY A 504 19.71 -3.69 -28.59
CA GLY A 504 20.50 -3.70 -29.83
C GLY A 504 21.34 -2.45 -30.10
N GLU A 505 21.42 -1.51 -29.16
CA GLU A 505 22.27 -0.33 -29.28
C GLU A 505 23.75 -0.75 -29.34
N VAL A 506 24.49 -0.16 -30.30
CA VAL A 506 25.93 -0.40 -30.49
C VAL A 506 26.69 0.81 -29.96
N LEU A 507 27.52 0.58 -28.95
CA LEU A 507 28.41 1.59 -28.36
C LEU A 507 29.83 1.36 -28.89
N THR A 508 30.34 2.30 -29.68
CA THR A 508 31.70 2.22 -30.22
C THR A 508 32.64 3.09 -29.42
N SER A 509 33.65 2.50 -28.79
CA SER A 509 34.68 3.23 -28.02
C SER A 509 35.69 3.94 -28.94
N SER A 510 36.52 4.80 -28.35
CA SER A 510 37.52 5.60 -29.08
C SER A 510 38.59 4.77 -29.82
N ASP A 511 38.76 3.50 -29.45
CA ASP A 511 39.64 2.52 -30.10
C ASP A 511 38.94 1.69 -31.19
N ASN A 512 37.73 2.09 -31.61
CA ASN A 512 36.86 1.38 -32.57
C ASN A 512 36.39 -0.01 -32.13
N GLU A 513 36.56 -0.39 -30.85
CA GLU A 513 35.89 -1.59 -30.35
C GLU A 513 34.39 -1.30 -30.14
N SER A 514 33.54 -2.25 -30.50
CA SER A 514 32.09 -2.10 -30.37
C SER A 514 31.54 -3.04 -29.32
N TRP A 515 30.69 -2.51 -28.46
CA TRP A 515 29.88 -3.27 -27.53
C TRP A 515 28.41 -3.17 -27.95
N THR A 516 27.71 -4.30 -27.95
CA THR A 516 26.29 -4.35 -28.30
C THR A 516 25.49 -4.92 -27.13
N ASN A 517 24.36 -4.29 -26.87
CA ASN A 517 23.49 -4.69 -25.78
C ASN A 517 22.68 -5.97 -26.07
N ALA A 518 22.06 -6.53 -25.02
CA ALA A 518 21.12 -7.63 -25.11
C ALA A 518 19.79 -7.25 -25.79
N LYS A 519 18.99 -8.29 -26.09
CA LYS A 519 17.71 -8.25 -26.80
C LYS A 519 16.66 -7.29 -26.20
N HIS A 520 16.73 -6.99 -24.91
CA HIS A 520 15.71 -6.18 -24.21
C HIS A 520 16.27 -4.96 -23.46
N GLY A 521 17.54 -4.61 -23.70
CA GLY A 521 18.18 -3.48 -23.03
C GLY A 521 18.94 -3.88 -21.76
N SER A 522 19.61 -2.90 -21.13
CA SER A 522 20.40 -3.10 -19.90
C SER A 522 20.44 -1.83 -19.05
N PHE A 523 20.54 -2.01 -17.74
CA PHE A 523 20.98 -0.95 -16.83
C PHE A 523 22.47 -1.08 -16.54
N VAL A 524 23.18 0.05 -16.57
CA VAL A 524 24.59 0.17 -16.19
C VAL A 524 24.67 0.96 -14.89
N TYR A 525 25.53 0.55 -13.97
CA TYR A 525 25.77 1.20 -12.68
C TYR A 525 27.26 1.46 -12.49
N LEU A 526 27.58 2.69 -12.07
CA LEU A 526 28.93 3.12 -11.72
C LEU A 526 29.05 3.38 -10.21
N PHE A 527 30.20 3.03 -9.62
CA PHE A 527 30.47 3.19 -8.19
C PHE A 527 31.26 4.45 -7.84
N HIS A 528 31.28 5.40 -8.78
CA HIS A 528 31.98 6.69 -8.72
C HIS A 528 31.17 7.75 -9.49
N ASP A 529 31.51 9.02 -9.27
CA ASP A 529 30.76 10.16 -9.79
C ASP A 529 31.22 10.63 -11.18
N ASN A 530 32.36 10.15 -11.68
CA ASN A 530 32.93 10.52 -12.97
C ASN A 530 32.82 9.39 -14.00
N PRO A 531 31.91 9.44 -14.99
CA PRO A 531 31.71 8.36 -15.95
C PRO A 531 32.93 7.95 -16.78
N LEU A 532 33.96 8.77 -16.85
CA LEU A 532 35.18 8.50 -17.62
C LEU A 532 36.26 7.77 -16.81
N GLU A 533 36.07 7.62 -15.50
CA GLU A 533 36.93 6.81 -14.64
C GLU A 533 36.54 5.32 -14.71
N GLU A 534 37.45 4.46 -14.28
CA GLU A 534 37.24 3.01 -14.22
C GLU A 534 37.23 2.56 -12.77
N ASP A 535 36.21 1.81 -12.38
CA ASP A 535 36.13 1.13 -11.10
C ASP A 535 35.83 -0.35 -11.32
N ASP A 536 36.53 -1.23 -10.61
CA ASP A 536 36.34 -2.69 -10.75
C ASP A 536 34.95 -3.16 -10.33
N ARG A 537 34.20 -2.33 -9.60
CA ARG A 537 32.82 -2.59 -9.17
C ARG A 537 31.79 -2.21 -10.23
N ASP A 538 32.17 -1.50 -11.29
CA ASP A 538 31.22 -1.07 -12.31
C ASP A 538 30.61 -2.28 -13.04
N VAL A 539 29.29 -2.30 -13.12
CA VAL A 539 28.54 -3.46 -13.64
C VAL A 539 27.38 -3.03 -14.51
N TYR A 540 26.95 -3.95 -15.37
CA TYR A 540 25.69 -3.84 -16.06
C TYR A 540 24.85 -5.11 -15.93
N PHE A 541 23.53 -4.93 -16.04
CA PHE A 541 22.53 -5.98 -15.89
C PHE A 541 21.63 -6.02 -17.12
N GLN A 542 21.67 -7.15 -17.82
CA GLN A 542 20.85 -7.37 -19.02
C GLN A 542 19.44 -7.78 -18.64
N VAL A 543 18.44 -7.12 -19.23
CA VAL A 543 17.05 -7.56 -19.16
C VAL A 543 16.89 -8.84 -19.95
N PHE A 544 16.17 -9.83 -19.39
CA PHE A 544 15.83 -11.05 -20.10
C PHE A 544 14.39 -11.50 -19.84
N ASP A 545 13.79 -12.18 -20.83
CA ASP A 545 12.46 -12.79 -20.70
C ASP A 545 12.57 -14.25 -20.20
N LYS A 546 12.04 -14.52 -19.01
CA LYS A 546 11.99 -15.88 -18.42
C LYS A 546 11.28 -16.90 -19.31
N ARG A 547 10.31 -16.49 -20.14
CA ARG A 547 9.57 -17.41 -21.02
C ARG A 547 10.43 -17.94 -22.17
N GLU A 548 11.41 -17.18 -22.65
CA GLU A 548 12.37 -17.66 -23.65
C GLU A 548 13.28 -18.76 -23.09
N VAL A 549 13.61 -18.67 -21.80
CA VAL A 549 14.41 -19.69 -21.08
C VAL A 549 13.60 -20.98 -20.86
N MET A 550 12.30 -20.88 -20.53
CA MET A 550 11.43 -22.06 -20.42
C MET A 550 11.20 -22.73 -21.78
N LYS A 551 11.00 -21.98 -22.87
CA LYS A 551 10.87 -22.54 -24.24
C LYS A 551 12.12 -23.29 -24.69
N THR A 552 13.32 -22.78 -24.39
CA THR A 552 14.59 -23.45 -24.71
C THR A 552 14.85 -24.69 -23.84
N THR A 553 14.40 -24.68 -22.59
CA THR A 553 14.52 -25.82 -21.66
C THR A 553 13.56 -26.95 -22.03
N LEU A 554 12.30 -26.64 -22.34
CA LEU A 554 11.32 -27.60 -22.89
C LEU A 554 11.72 -28.11 -24.28
N GLY A 555 12.28 -27.25 -25.14
CA GLY A 555 12.80 -27.64 -26.46
C GLY A 555 14.02 -28.59 -26.41
N ARG A 556 14.74 -28.63 -25.28
CA ARG A 556 15.81 -29.61 -25.01
C ARG A 556 15.26 -30.93 -24.48
N MET A 557 14.18 -30.89 -23.69
CA MET A 557 13.47 -32.06 -23.18
C MET A 557 12.63 -32.77 -24.26
N SER A 558 12.12 -32.06 -25.26
CA SER A 558 11.32 -32.63 -26.36
C SER A 558 12.11 -33.48 -27.38
N ARG A 559 13.45 -33.56 -27.26
CA ARG A 559 14.27 -34.52 -28.03
C ARG A 559 14.38 -35.90 -27.38
N ILE A 560 13.84 -36.07 -26.19
CA ILE A 560 13.86 -37.32 -25.44
C ILE A 560 12.43 -37.58 -24.96
N MET A 561 11.54 -38.07 -25.84
CA MET A 561 10.38 -38.93 -25.54
C MET A 561 9.51 -39.12 -26.80
N PRO A 562 8.89 -40.30 -27.03
CA PRO A 562 8.13 -40.58 -28.24
C PRO A 562 6.74 -39.91 -28.21
N THR A 563 6.29 -39.49 -29.39
CA THR A 563 4.98 -38.88 -29.67
C THR A 563 3.80 -39.74 -29.21
N LEU A 564 2.90 -39.15 -28.42
CA LEU A 564 1.53 -39.64 -28.15
C LEU A 564 0.51 -38.73 -28.87
N PRO A 565 -0.64 -39.26 -29.35
CA PRO A 565 -1.48 -38.57 -30.32
C PRO A 565 -2.43 -37.54 -29.70
N ALA A 566 -2.72 -36.50 -30.48
CA ALA A 566 -3.54 -35.33 -30.12
C ALA A 566 -5.01 -35.67 -29.87
N LEU A 567 -5.58 -35.12 -28.80
CA LEU A 567 -7.02 -35.06 -28.54
C LEU A 567 -7.58 -33.69 -28.98
N GLY A 568 -8.79 -33.73 -29.54
CA GLY A 568 -9.36 -32.75 -30.46
C GLY A 568 -9.70 -31.37 -29.89
N GLN A 569 -9.75 -30.43 -30.84
CA GLN A 569 -10.11 -29.01 -30.66
C GLN A 569 -11.62 -28.86 -30.40
N ALA A 570 -11.98 -27.95 -29.50
CA ALA A 570 -13.32 -27.40 -29.38
C ALA A 570 -13.29 -25.94 -29.87
N GLU A 571 -14.23 -25.59 -30.76
CA GLU A 571 -14.36 -24.26 -31.38
C GLU A 571 -14.98 -23.22 -30.43
N PRO A 572 -14.61 -21.92 -30.54
CA PRO A 572 -15.25 -20.83 -29.80
C PRO A 572 -16.48 -20.25 -30.54
N SER A 573 -17.48 -19.82 -29.76
CA SER A 573 -18.71 -19.14 -30.21
C SER A 573 -18.50 -17.64 -30.48
N PRO A 574 -19.35 -16.96 -31.29
CA PRO A 574 -19.04 -15.63 -31.83
C PRO A 574 -19.48 -14.46 -30.92
N GLU A 575 -18.62 -13.44 -30.84
CA GLU A 575 -18.86 -12.16 -30.17
C GLU A 575 -19.72 -11.18 -31.00
N LEU A 576 -20.52 -10.38 -30.30
CA LEU A 576 -21.30 -9.25 -30.82
C LEU A 576 -20.41 -8.02 -31.01
N SER A 577 -20.47 -7.41 -32.20
CA SER A 577 -19.74 -6.19 -32.57
C SER A 577 -20.57 -4.92 -32.27
N PRO A 578 -19.97 -3.82 -31.78
CA PRO A 578 -20.63 -2.51 -31.78
C PRO A 578 -20.42 -1.76 -33.10
N VAL A 579 -21.53 -1.19 -33.59
CA VAL A 579 -21.64 -0.36 -34.80
C VAL A 579 -20.98 1.01 -34.59
N VAL A 580 -20.06 1.39 -35.48
CA VAL A 580 -19.50 2.75 -35.58
C VAL A 580 -20.31 3.56 -36.59
N ARG A 581 -20.79 4.75 -36.22
CA ARG A 581 -21.31 5.76 -37.16
C ARG A 581 -20.36 6.96 -37.20
N PHE A 582 -19.96 7.34 -38.41
CA PHE A 582 -19.24 8.57 -38.73
C PHE A 582 -20.21 9.65 -39.21
N ALA A 583 -19.97 10.91 -38.86
CA ALA A 583 -20.43 12.06 -39.62
C ALA A 583 -19.45 13.23 -39.44
N GLY A 584 -18.98 13.78 -40.56
CA GLY A 584 -17.99 14.85 -40.67
C GLY A 584 -18.56 16.27 -40.61
N ALA A 585 -17.63 17.21 -40.69
CA ALA A 585 -17.79 18.67 -40.59
C ALA A 585 -18.50 19.32 -41.79
N GLU A 586 -19.21 20.43 -41.58
CA GLU A 586 -18.83 21.81 -41.99
C GLU A 586 -19.97 22.86 -41.81
N ALA A 587 -19.56 24.06 -41.34
CA ALA A 587 -19.99 25.45 -41.62
C ALA A 587 -21.37 26.08 -41.22
N GLU A 588 -21.30 26.99 -40.21
CA GLU A 588 -21.74 28.43 -40.07
C GLU A 588 -23.17 28.96 -40.48
N PRO A 589 -23.58 30.23 -40.16
CA PRO A 589 -23.95 30.82 -38.85
C PRO A 589 -25.31 31.62 -38.88
N GLU A 590 -25.59 32.42 -37.83
CA GLU A 590 -26.72 33.39 -37.61
C GLU A 590 -28.04 32.79 -37.04
N ALA A 591 -28.81 33.40 -36.12
CA ALA A 591 -28.98 34.79 -35.69
C ALA A 591 -29.51 34.90 -34.24
N GLU A 592 -29.41 36.11 -33.69
CA GLU A 592 -29.86 36.61 -32.38
C GLU A 592 -31.36 36.39 -32.07
N THR A 593 -31.69 36.18 -30.79
CA THR A 593 -32.78 36.90 -30.08
C THR A 593 -32.63 36.76 -28.55
N SER A 594 -32.92 37.86 -27.85
CA SER A 594 -32.66 38.12 -26.43
C SER A 594 -33.72 37.55 -25.45
N PRO A 595 -33.57 37.71 -24.10
CA PRO A 595 -34.02 36.76 -23.10
C PRO A 595 -35.43 37.02 -22.54
N GLN A 596 -36.08 35.97 -22.03
CA GLN A 596 -37.20 36.07 -21.10
C GLN A 596 -36.94 35.27 -19.83
N ALA A 597 -37.33 35.90 -18.72
CA ALA A 597 -37.12 35.51 -17.34
C ALA A 597 -38.31 34.71 -16.75
N ILE A 598 -38.08 34.23 -15.51
CA ILE A 598 -39.04 33.76 -14.49
C ILE A 598 -39.45 32.28 -14.67
N SER A 599 -39.17 31.36 -13.73
CA SER A 599 -39.76 31.33 -12.39
C SER A 599 -38.94 30.57 -11.34
N GLU A 600 -39.03 31.10 -10.12
CA GLU A 600 -38.54 30.58 -8.85
C GLU A 600 -39.38 29.39 -8.38
N GLU A 601 -38.74 28.33 -7.88
CA GLU A 601 -39.37 27.40 -6.93
C GLU A 601 -38.65 27.45 -5.57
N LYS A 602 -39.48 27.56 -4.53
CA LYS A 602 -39.17 27.87 -3.13
C LYS A 602 -38.60 26.68 -2.35
N PRO A 603 -37.82 26.93 -1.27
CA PRO A 603 -37.30 25.90 -0.38
C PRO A 603 -38.35 25.43 0.65
N ALA A 604 -38.42 24.12 0.89
CA ALA A 604 -39.30 23.53 1.89
C ALA A 604 -38.64 23.45 3.28
N LYS A 605 -39.08 24.38 4.14
CA LYS A 605 -39.31 24.31 5.60
C LYS A 605 -38.47 23.34 6.46
N CYS A 606 -37.58 23.95 7.23
CA CYS A 606 -37.04 23.45 8.50
C CYS A 606 -38.13 23.50 9.59
N CYS A 607 -38.44 22.37 10.23
CA CYS A 607 -39.30 22.33 11.42
C CYS A 607 -38.43 22.44 12.68
N VAL A 608 -38.52 23.59 13.34
CA VAL A 608 -38.10 23.78 14.74
C VAL A 608 -39.20 23.22 15.63
N ILE A 609 -38.89 22.28 16.52
CA ILE A 609 -39.72 22.01 17.69
C ILE A 609 -38.83 22.02 18.93
N SER A 610 -39.23 22.90 19.84
CA SER A 610 -38.74 23.20 21.19
C SER A 610 -38.66 22.02 22.13
#